data_AF-A0A1A8J2Y3-F1
#
_entry.id   AF-A0A1A8J2Y3-F1
#
_cell.length_a   1.000
_cell.length_b   1.000
_cell.length_c   1.000
_cell.angle_alpha   90.00
_cell.angle_beta   90.00
_cell.angle_gamma   90.00
#
_symmetry.space_group_name_H-M   'P 1'
#
loop_
_entity.id
_entity.type
_entity.pdbx_description
1 polymer ?
#
loop_
_entity_poly.entity_id
_entity_poly.type
_entity_poly.pdbx_seq_one_letter_code
_entity_poly.pdbx_strand_id
1 'polypeptide(L)' 'QNRDNMTYEKMSRALRHYYKLNVIKKERGQRLLFRFLKLPQDIKKHHLDTAESPERSPPQDGDFP' A
#
# COMPACT_ATOMS: atom_id res chain seq x y z
N GLN A 1 15.74 -11.76 -2.36
CA GLN A 1 16.20 -12.13 -1.00
C GLN A 1 15.05 -12.82 -0.28
N ASN A 2 15.24 -14.08 0.11
CA ASN A 2 14.28 -14.80 0.94
C ASN A 2 14.46 -14.36 2.38
N ARG A 3 13.44 -13.71 2.94
CA ARG A 3 13.34 -13.44 4.37
C ARG A 3 12.32 -14.42 4.92
N ASP A 4 12.79 -15.40 5.68
CA ASP A 4 11.98 -16.52 6.16
C ASP A 4 10.87 -16.08 7.15
N ASN A 5 10.94 -14.83 7.64
CA ASN A 5 9.99 -14.24 8.60
C ASN A 5 9.01 -13.25 7.95
N MET A 6 8.73 -13.39 6.66
CA MET A 6 7.81 -12.50 5.93
C MET A 6 6.36 -12.89 6.22
N THR A 7 5.72 -12.13 7.11
CA THR A 7 4.30 -12.32 7.46
C THR A 7 3.42 -11.39 6.65
N TYR A 8 2.13 -11.73 6.55
CA TYR A 8 1.13 -10.87 5.94
C TYR A 8 1.10 -9.48 6.60
N GLU A 9 1.27 -9.40 7.92
CA GLU A 9 1.34 -8.12 8.62
C GLU A 9 2.48 -7.23 8.11
N LYS A 10 3.68 -7.80 7.93
CA LYS A 10 4.84 -7.07 7.39
C LYS A 10 4.65 -6.69 5.92
N MET A 11 4.14 -7.60 5.11
CA MET A 11 3.84 -7.34 3.69
C MET A 11 2.75 -6.28 3.54
N SER A 12 1.73 -6.28 4.41
CA SER A 12 0.62 -5.35 4.38
C SER A 12 1.06 -3.90 4.60
N ARG A 13 2.17 -3.69 5.33
CA ARG A 13 2.79 -2.37 5.49
C ARG A 13 3.31 -1.83 4.17
N ALA A 14 4.04 -2.64 3.40
CA ALA A 14 4.49 -2.26 2.05
C ALA A 14 3.30 -1.97 1.12
N LEU A 15 2.27 -2.82 1.13
CA LEU A 15 1.04 -2.61 0.36
C LEU A 15 0.34 -1.29 0.70
N ARG A 16 0.33 -0.90 1.98
CA ARG A 16 -0.25 0.37 2.45
C ARG A 16 0.44 1.57 1.80
N HIS A 17 1.78 1.52 1.67
CA HIS A 17 2.52 2.57 0.99
C HIS A 17 2.13 2.66 -0.49
N TYR A 18 1.91 1.53 -1.16
CA TYR A 18 1.52 1.51 -2.57
C TYR A 18 0.13 2.09 -2.86
N TYR A 19 -0.77 2.15 -1.88
CA TYR A 19 -2.06 2.85 -2.05
C TYR A 19 -1.86 4.35 -2.22
N LYS A 20 -0.97 4.96 -1.43
CA LYS A 20 -0.66 6.40 -1.51
C LYS A 20 0.05 6.74 -2.82
N LEU A 21 0.88 5.81 -3.32
CA LEU A 21 1.62 5.95 -4.56
C LEU A 21 0.75 5.66 -5.81
N ASN A 22 -0.51 5.29 -5.62
CA ASN A 22 -1.43 4.84 -6.67
C ASN A 22 -0.81 3.74 -7.57
N VAL A 23 -0.02 2.85 -6.97
CA VAL A 23 0.61 1.72 -7.68
C VAL A 23 -0.34 0.52 -7.68
N ILE A 24 -1.00 0.28 -6.55
CA ILE A 24 -1.93 -0.83 -6.33
C ILE A 24 -3.17 -0.29 -5.61
N LYS A 25 -4.35 -0.83 -5.90
CA LYS A 25 -5.56 -0.63 -5.10
C LYS A 25 -6.11 -1.95 -4.56
N LYS A 26 -6.80 -1.87 -3.42
CA LYS A 26 -7.58 -2.98 -2.87
C LYS A 26 -8.94 -3.05 -3.56
N GLU A 27 -9.31 -4.23 -4.06
CA GLU A 27 -10.65 -4.47 -4.58
C GLU A 27 -11.65 -4.59 -3.43
N ARG A 28 -12.79 -3.90 -3.54
CA ARG A 28 -13.86 -3.98 -2.53
C ARG A 28 -14.64 -5.27 -2.76
N GLY A 29 -14.95 -5.98 -1.67
CA GLY A 29 -15.72 -7.23 -1.73
C GLY A 29 -14.91 -8.52 -1.84
N GLN A 30 -13.58 -8.46 -1.96
CA GLN A 30 -12.72 -9.65 -1.96
C GLN A 30 -11.54 -9.50 -1.00
N ARG A 31 -11.25 -10.56 -0.24
CA ARG A 31 -10.10 -10.60 0.67
C ARG A 31 -8.83 -10.87 -0.13
N LEU A 32 -7.77 -10.13 0.17
CA LEU A 32 -6.45 -10.29 -0.43
C LEU A 32 -6.37 -10.03 -1.96
N LEU A 33 -7.42 -9.49 -2.57
CA LEU A 33 -7.40 -9.13 -3.98
C LEU A 33 -6.96 -7.68 -4.18
N PHE A 34 -5.99 -7.51 -5.06
CA PHE A 34 -5.40 -6.23 -5.40
C PHE A 34 -5.29 -6.07 -6.91
N ARG A 35 -5.49 -4.83 -7.37
CA ARG A 35 -5.35 -4.46 -8.77
C ARG A 35 -4.24 -3.42 -8.94
N PHE A 36 -3.33 -3.67 -9.86
CA PHE A 36 -2.33 -2.68 -10.27
C PHE A 36 -2.99 -1.56 -11.07
N LEU A 37 -2.67 -0.32 -10.73
CA LEU A 37 -3.22 0.88 -11.37
C LEU A 37 -2.28 1.46 -12.43
N LYS A 38 -0.98 1.21 -12.30
CA LYS A 38 0.06 1.72 -13.22
C LYS A 38 0.80 0.56 -13.88
N LEU A 39 1.27 0.79 -15.11
CA LEU A 39 2.15 -0.14 -15.79
C LEU A 39 3.54 -0.17 -15.12
N PRO A 40 4.28 -1.29 -15.21
CA PRO A 40 5.61 -1.43 -14.62
C PRO A 40 6.61 -0.34 -15.02
N GLN A 41 6.45 0.24 -16.22
CA GLN A 41 7.32 1.28 -16.76
C GLN A 41 7.14 2.63 -16.04
N ASP A 42 5.92 2.96 -15.62
CA ASP A 42 5.61 4.23 -14.94
C ASP A 42 5.91 4.20 -13.45
N ILE A 43 5.89 3.00 -12.84
CA ILE A 43 6.12 2.83 -11.39
C ILE A 43 7.56 3.18 -11.00
N LYS A 44 8.54 2.87 -11.85
CA LYS A 44 9.97 3.09 -11.55
C LYS A 44 10.35 4.56 -11.39
N LYS A 45 9.59 5.48 -12.01
CA LYS A 45 9.87 6.93 -11.97
C LYS A 45 9.46 7.56 -10.63
N HIS A 46 8.35 7.10 -10.04
CA HIS A 46 7.77 7.70 -8.83
C HIS A 46 8.51 7.36 -7.53
N HIS A 47 9.39 6.35 -7.53
CA HIS A 47 10.18 5.99 -6.34
C HIS A 47 11.24 7.05 -5.99
N LEU A 48 11.61 7.94 -6.92
CA LEU A 48 12.60 8.98 -6.69
C LEU A 48 12.00 10.20 -5.94
N ASP A 49 10.72 10.51 -6.17
CA ASP A 49 10.10 11.76 -5.71
C ASP A 49 9.36 11.66 -4.37
N THR A 50 9.10 10.45 -3.85
CA THR A 50 8.23 10.28 -2.66
C THR A 50 9.00 10.16 -1.33
N ALA A 51 10.29 10.54 -1.31
CA ALA A 51 11.05 10.64 -0.07
C ALA A 51 10.65 11.88 0.78
N GLU A 52 9.81 12.77 0.26
CA GLU A 52 9.27 13.90 1.01
C GLU A 52 7.78 13.68 1.38
N SER A 53 7.51 13.80 2.69
CA SER A 53 6.24 13.87 3.45
C SER A 53 4.94 14.09 2.65
N PRO A 54 3.76 13.52 3.04
CA PRO A 54 3.11 14.02 4.27
C PRO A 54 2.62 12.98 5.30
N GLU A 55 2.69 13.38 6.57
CA GLU A 55 1.75 13.04 7.63
C GLU A 55 0.30 13.04 7.11
N ARG A 56 -0.40 11.92 7.29
CA ARG A 56 -1.85 11.92 7.41
C ARG A 56 -2.19 10.83 8.40
N SER A 57 -2.30 11.23 9.66
CA SER A 57 -2.97 10.48 10.72
C SER A 57 -4.37 10.09 10.23
N PRO A 58 -4.72 8.80 10.18
CA PRO A 58 -6.13 8.42 10.22
C PRO A 58 -6.60 8.52 11.67
N PRO A 59 -7.66 9.29 12.01
CA PRO A 59 -8.29 9.15 13.31
C PRO A 59 -8.86 7.72 13.41
N GLN A 60 -8.46 7.00 14.46
CA GLN A 60 -9.08 5.74 14.87
C GLN A 60 -10.07 6.01 15.99
N ASP A 61 -11.10 5.16 15.99
CA ASP A 61 -12.04 4.84 17.06
C ASP A 61 -13.28 5.71 17.21
N GLY A 62 -14.43 5.08 16.98
CA GLY A 62 -15.75 5.65 17.16
C GLY A 62 -16.84 4.78 16.56
N ASP A 63 -17.13 3.67 17.24
CA ASP A 63 -18.47 3.07 17.40
C ASP A 63 -19.21 2.61 16.13
N PHE A 64 -19.34 1.29 15.97
CA PHE A 64 -20.39 0.69 15.12
C PHE A 64 -21.32 -0.13 16.04
N PRO A 65 -22.65 0.11 16.00
CA PRO A 65 -23.62 -0.64 16.78
C PRO A 65 -23.81 -2.09 16.31
#